data_AF-A0A0D0SHX3-F1
#
_entry.id   AF-A0A0D0SHX3-F1
#
_cell.length_a   1.000
_cell.length_b   1.000
_cell.length_c   1.000
_cell.angle_alpha   90.00
_cell.angle_beta   90.00
_cell.angle_gamma   90.00
#
_symmetry.space_group_name_H-M   'P 1'
#
loop_
_entity.id
_entity.type
_entity.pdbx_description
1 polymer ?
#
loop_
_entity_poly.entity_id
_entity_poly.type
_entity_poly.pdbx_seq_one_letter_code
_entity_poly.pdbx_strand_id
1 'polypeptide(L)'
;MLKEFKEFALKGNVLDLAVAVVMGAAFNKIVTALVTYIIMPLIGLIFGTVDFAKSWSFMGIKYGMFVQSIIDFIIIAFALFIFVKIANTLMRKEEEEEIEENTVLLTEIRDLLREKN
;
A
#
# COMPACT_ATOMS: atom_id res chain seq x y z
N MET A 1 -14.88 7.53 35.23
CA MET A 1 -14.69 8.17 33.90
C MET A 1 -13.26 8.05 33.33
N LEU A 2 -12.27 8.88 33.69
CA LEU A 2 -10.91 8.79 33.08
C LEU A 2 -10.17 7.48 33.38
N LYS A 3 -10.30 6.94 34.60
CA LYS A 3 -9.73 5.63 34.99
C LYS A 3 -10.43 4.47 34.27
N GLU A 4 -11.75 4.47 34.22
CA GLU A 4 -12.56 3.48 33.49
C GLU A 4 -12.30 3.52 31.97
N PHE A 5 -12.13 4.72 31.39
CA PHE A 5 -11.75 4.87 29.98
C PHE A 5 -10.35 4.32 29.71
N LYS A 6 -9.40 4.56 30.61
CA LYS A 6 -8.05 3.98 30.52
C LYS A 6 -8.11 2.45 30.59
N GLU A 7 -8.86 1.87 31.53
CA GLU A 7 -9.05 0.41 31.61
C GLU A 7 -9.76 -0.18 30.38
N PHE A 8 -10.72 0.54 29.80
CA PHE A 8 -11.38 0.16 28.55
C PHE A 8 -10.43 0.23 27.34
N ALA A 9 -9.65 1.31 27.21
CA ALA A 9 -8.71 1.52 26.10
C ALA A 9 -7.49 0.61 26.19
N LEU A 10 -7.08 0.19 27.39
CA LEU A 10 -6.00 -0.77 27.60
C LEU A 10 -6.42 -2.23 27.31
N LYS A 11 -7.68 -2.49 26.94
CA LYS A 11 -8.03 -3.77 26.33
C LYS A 11 -7.30 -3.84 24.99
N GLY A 12 -6.19 -4.60 24.91
CA GLY A 12 -5.26 -4.61 23.77
C GLY A 12 -5.93 -4.67 22.39
N ASN A 13 -7.03 -5.42 22.26
CA ASN A 13 -7.82 -5.51 21.04
C ASN A 13 -8.37 -4.15 20.51
N VAL A 14 -8.68 -3.19 21.40
CA VAL A 14 -9.20 -1.87 21.02
C VAL A 14 -8.09 -0.95 20.51
N LEU A 15 -6.89 -1.02 21.12
CA LEU A 15 -5.75 -0.19 20.71
C LEU A 15 -5.23 -0.63 19.34
N ASP A 16 -5.05 -1.93 19.13
CA ASP A 16 -4.59 -2.48 17.84
C ASP A 16 -5.58 -2.18 16.72
N LEU A 17 -6.89 -2.31 17.00
CA LEU A 17 -7.95 -1.93 16.07
C LEU A 17 -7.91 -0.43 15.74
N ALA A 18 -7.73 0.43 16.74
CA ALA A 18 -7.64 1.88 16.53
C ALA A 18 -6.44 2.25 15.66
N VAL A 19 -5.27 1.65 15.90
CA VAL A 19 -4.08 1.85 15.08
C VAL A 19 -4.33 1.37 13.65
N ALA A 20 -4.89 0.17 13.46
CA ALA A 20 -5.18 -0.37 12.13
C ALA A 20 -6.13 0.53 11.32
N VAL A 21 -7.19 1.06 11.94
CA VAL A 21 -8.14 1.95 11.27
C VAL A 21 -7.48 3.29 10.89
N VAL A 22 -6.70 3.89 11.79
CA VAL A 22 -6.01 5.16 11.52
C VAL A 22 -4.97 4.99 10.41
N MET A 23 -4.16 3.93 10.49
CA MET A 23 -3.15 3.61 9.47
C MET A 23 -3.80 3.28 8.14
N GLY A 24 -4.89 2.51 8.12
CA GLY A 24 -5.65 2.22 6.90
C GLY A 24 -6.22 3.48 6.24
N ALA A 25 -6.77 4.40 7.03
CA ALA A 25 -7.29 5.67 6.53
C ALA A 25 -6.17 6.57 5.96
N ALA A 26 -5.02 6.64 6.63
CA ALA A 26 -3.86 7.38 6.17
C ALA A 26 -3.27 6.76 4.89
N PHE A 27 -3.11 5.44 4.86
CA PHE A 27 -2.63 4.69 3.70
C PHE A 27 -3.52 4.91 2.48
N ASN A 28 -4.84 4.86 2.65
CA ASN A 28 -5.77 5.12 1.56
C ASN A 28 -5.59 6.52 0.93
N LYS A 29 -5.23 7.54 1.73
CA LYS A 29 -4.93 8.88 1.21
C LYS A 29 -3.66 8.88 0.36
N ILE A 30 -2.62 8.16 0.77
CA ILE A 30 -1.36 8.03 0.01
C ILE A 30 -1.64 7.34 -1.32
N VAL A 31 -2.38 6.23 -1.29
CA VAL A 31 -2.80 5.49 -2.50
C VAL A 31 -3.61 6.39 -3.42
N THR A 32 -4.61 7.10 -2.89
CA THR A 32 -5.45 8.01 -3.67
C THR A 32 -4.63 9.11 -4.31
N ALA A 33 -3.65 9.67 -3.59
CA ALA A 33 -2.76 10.70 -4.11
C ALA A 33 -1.86 10.17 -5.25
N LEU A 34 -1.27 8.99 -5.09
CA LEU A 34 -0.48 8.33 -6.14
C LEU A 34 -1.33 8.12 -7.40
N VAL A 35 -2.54 7.58 -7.25
CA VAL A 35 -3.39 7.32 -8.41
C VAL A 35 -3.83 8.63 -9.07
N THR A 36 -4.27 9.59 -8.27
CA THR A 36 -4.86 10.83 -8.79
C THR A 36 -3.84 11.76 -9.43
N TYR A 37 -2.67 11.92 -8.80
CA TYR A 37 -1.70 12.93 -9.21
C TYR A 37 -0.55 12.37 -10.06
N ILE A 38 -0.34 11.06 -10.08
CA ILE A 38 0.75 10.43 -10.84
C ILE A 38 0.18 9.50 -11.90
N ILE A 39 -0.60 8.49 -11.51
CA ILE A 39 -1.03 7.45 -12.45
C ILE A 39 -2.04 7.98 -13.48
N MET A 40 -3.09 8.68 -13.07
CA MET A 40 -4.10 9.22 -13.99
C MET A 40 -3.50 10.18 -15.03
N PRO A 41 -2.62 11.15 -14.66
CA PRO A 41 -1.93 11.97 -15.64
C PRO A 41 -1.04 11.19 -16.61
N LEU A 42 -0.33 10.16 -16.13
CA LEU A 42 0.49 9.30 -17.00
C LEU A 42 -0.36 8.50 -17.99
N ILE A 43 -1.47 7.92 -17.53
CA ILE A 43 -2.44 7.25 -18.41
C ILE A 43 -3.02 8.26 -19.41
N GLY A 44 -3.35 9.46 -18.95
CA GLY A 44 -3.88 10.52 -19.80
C GLY A 44 -2.90 10.97 -20.89
N LEU A 45 -1.61 10.99 -20.58
CA LEU A 45 -0.57 11.33 -21.54
C LEU A 45 -0.41 10.26 -22.64
N ILE A 46 -0.60 8.99 -22.30
CA ILE A 46 -0.41 7.84 -23.22
C ILE A 46 -1.66 7.56 -24.05
N PHE A 47 -2.83 7.54 -23.40
CA PHE A 47 -4.10 7.11 -23.99
C PHE A 47 -5.04 8.26 -24.36
N GLY A 48 -4.69 9.51 -24.02
CA GLY A 48 -5.54 10.67 -24.23
C GLY A 48 -6.53 10.89 -23.09
N THR A 49 -7.75 11.33 -23.39
CA THR A 49 -8.74 11.65 -22.34
C THR A 49 -9.13 10.40 -21.55
N VAL A 50 -8.89 10.41 -20.23
CA VAL A 50 -9.33 9.36 -19.29
C VAL A 50 -10.85 9.32 -19.08
N ASP A 51 -11.59 10.31 -19.58
CA ASP A 51 -13.03 10.48 -19.39
C ASP A 51 -13.87 9.79 -20.49
N PHE A 52 -13.68 8.48 -20.67
CA PHE A 52 -14.25 7.74 -21.79
C PHE A 52 -15.79 7.66 -21.79
N ALA A 53 -16.39 7.54 -20.61
CA ALA A 53 -17.83 7.27 -20.49
C ALA A 53 -18.64 8.45 -19.94
N LYS A 54 -18.03 9.57 -19.50
CA LYS A 54 -18.73 10.65 -18.77
C LYS A 54 -19.90 11.29 -19.54
N SER A 55 -19.83 11.31 -20.88
CA SER A 55 -20.85 11.91 -21.75
C SER A 55 -22.05 11.00 -22.01
N TRP A 56 -21.99 9.72 -21.60
CA TRP A 56 -23.05 8.77 -21.88
C TRP A 56 -24.22 8.98 -20.92
N SER A 57 -25.32 9.49 -21.47
CA SER A 57 -26.58 9.62 -20.76
C SER A 57 -27.74 9.15 -21.62
N PHE A 58 -28.69 8.46 -20.99
CA PHE A 58 -29.92 8.02 -21.63
C PHE A 58 -31.08 8.48 -20.77
N MET A 59 -31.96 9.31 -21.33
CA MET A 59 -33.19 9.78 -20.67
C MET A 59 -32.94 10.40 -19.28
N GLY A 60 -31.83 11.15 -19.12
CA GLY A 60 -31.41 11.77 -17.85
C GLY A 60 -30.59 10.86 -16.93
N ILE A 61 -30.51 9.56 -17.21
CA ILE A 61 -29.67 8.61 -16.47
C ILE A 61 -28.24 8.68 -17.00
N LYS A 62 -27.32 9.18 -16.19
CA LYS A 62 -25.88 9.26 -16.50
C LYS A 62 -25.16 7.94 -16.21
N TYR A 63 -25.59 6.86 -16.87
CA TYR A 63 -24.96 5.53 -16.70
C TYR A 63 -23.47 5.53 -17.07
N GLY A 64 -23.05 6.48 -17.90
CA GLY A 64 -21.64 6.75 -18.19
C GLY A 64 -20.77 7.00 -16.96
N MET A 65 -21.29 7.69 -15.94
CA MET A 65 -20.57 7.92 -14.68
C MET A 65 -20.34 6.62 -13.90
N PHE A 66 -21.30 5.69 -13.97
CA PHE A 66 -21.16 4.39 -13.34
C PHE A 66 -20.10 3.55 -14.04
N VAL A 67 -20.13 3.47 -15.36
CA VAL A 67 -19.09 2.76 -16.15
C VAL A 67 -17.71 3.38 -15.90
N GLN A 68 -17.62 4.71 -15.87
CA GLN A 68 -16.39 5.41 -15.54
C GLN A 68 -15.85 4.99 -14.16
N SER A 69 -16.71 4.92 -13.14
CA SER A 69 -16.29 4.51 -11.80
C SER A 69 -15.74 3.08 -11.73
N ILE A 70 -16.24 2.17 -12.58
CA ILE A 70 -15.71 0.81 -12.70
C ILE A 70 -14.31 0.85 -13.32
N ILE A 71 -14.12 1.65 -14.37
CA ILE A 71 -12.81 1.82 -15.02
C ILE A 71 -11.81 2.43 -14.03
N ASP A 72 -12.20 3.49 -13.32
CA ASP A 72 -11.38 4.15 -12.29
C ASP A 72 -10.98 3.14 -11.19
N PHE A 73 -11.91 2.30 -10.74
CA PHE A 73 -11.63 1.26 -9.75
C PHE A 73 -10.60 0.24 -10.26
N ILE A 74 -10.71 -0.21 -11.52
CA ILE A 74 -9.74 -1.12 -12.13
C ILE A 74 -8.36 -0.47 -12.21
N ILE A 75 -8.29 0.80 -12.60
CA ILE A 75 -7.03 1.56 -12.66
C ILE A 75 -6.41 1.69 -11.26
N ILE A 76 -7.20 2.05 -10.24
CA ILE A 76 -6.74 2.15 -8.85
C ILE A 76 -6.21 0.80 -8.36
N ALA A 77 -6.94 -0.29 -8.60
CA ALA A 77 -6.53 -1.63 -8.18
C ALA A 77 -5.21 -2.05 -8.85
N PHE A 78 -5.06 -1.78 -10.15
CA PHE A 78 -3.83 -2.06 -10.89
C PHE A 78 -2.65 -1.20 -10.42
N ALA A 79 -2.89 0.08 -10.17
CA ALA A 79 -1.88 0.99 -9.63
C ALA A 79 -1.41 0.56 -8.23
N LEU A 80 -2.34 0.16 -7.35
CA LEU A 80 -2.01 -0.34 -6.03
C LEU A 80 -1.20 -1.64 -6.11
N PHE A 81 -1.53 -2.53 -7.03
CA PHE A 81 -0.74 -3.73 -7.28
C PHE A 81 0.70 -3.40 -7.69
N ILE A 82 0.91 -2.47 -8.62
CA ILE A 82 2.25 -2.03 -9.02
C ILE A 82 2.99 -1.41 -7.82
N PHE A 83 2.33 -0.53 -7.06
CA PHE A 83 2.92 0.12 -5.90
C PHE A 83 3.39 -0.90 -4.85
N VAL A 84 2.51 -1.84 -4.47
CA VAL A 84 2.84 -2.91 -3.51
C VAL A 84 3.95 -3.79 -4.06
N LYS A 85 3.95 -4.11 -5.35
CA LYS A 85 5.01 -4.89 -5.98
C LYS A 85 6.36 -4.17 -5.92
N ILE A 86 6.40 -2.87 -6.20
CA ILE A 86 7.63 -2.06 -6.11
C ILE A 86 8.11 -2.00 -4.65
N ALA A 87 7.23 -1.67 -3.71
CA ALA A 87 7.56 -1.61 -2.29
C ALA A 87 8.11 -2.94 -1.78
N ASN A 88 7.43 -4.06 -2.08
CA ASN A 88 7.89 -5.39 -1.69
C ASN A 88 9.23 -5.76 -2.37
N THR A 89 9.47 -5.35 -3.61
CA THR A 89 10.74 -5.64 -4.30
C THR A 89 11.90 -4.86 -3.69
N LEU A 90 11.67 -3.60 -3.29
CA LEU A 90 12.69 -2.77 -2.62
C LEU A 90 12.99 -3.29 -1.21
N MET A 91 11.96 -3.55 -0.42
CA MET A 91 12.12 -4.03 0.96
C MET A 91 12.72 -5.44 1.03
N ARG A 92 12.35 -6.34 0.10
CA ARG A 92 12.91 -7.69 0.09
C ARG A 92 14.39 -7.72 -0.27
N LYS A 93 14.86 -6.76 -1.06
CA LYS A 93 16.29 -6.66 -1.40
C LYS A 93 17.13 -6.25 -0.20
N GLU A 94 16.63 -5.33 0.62
CA GLU A 94 17.30 -4.93 1.87
C GLU A 94 17.31 -6.09 2.89
N GLU A 95 16.21 -6.83 3.03
CA GLU A 95 16.16 -8.03 3.90
C GLU A 95 17.08 -9.16 3.40
N GLU A 96 17.15 -9.41 2.09
CA GLU A 96 18.04 -10.42 1.51
C GLU A 96 19.53 -10.05 1.73
N GLU A 97 19.91 -8.78 1.55
CA GLU A 97 21.28 -8.29 1.79
C GLU A 97 21.67 -8.39 3.29
N GLU A 98 20.78 -8.02 4.21
CA GLU A 98 21.03 -8.10 5.66
C GLU A 98 21.12 -9.55 6.17
N ILE A 99 20.31 -10.46 5.62
CA ILE A 99 20.39 -11.89 5.96
C ILE A 99 21.72 -12.47 5.45
N GLU A 100 22.13 -12.14 4.23
CA GLU A 100 23.37 -12.64 3.64
C GLU A 100 24.59 -12.20 4.47
N GLU A 101 24.69 -10.92 4.85
CA GLU A 101 25.76 -10.40 5.70
C GLU A 101 25.81 -11.09 7.08
N ASN A 102 24.65 -11.24 7.75
CA ASN A 102 24.58 -11.94 9.04
C ASN A 102 25.00 -13.42 8.91
N THR A 103 24.66 -14.11 7.83
CA THR A 103 25.09 -15.50 7.63
C THR A 103 26.59 -15.64 7.40
N VAL A 104 27.21 -14.69 6.69
CA VAL A 104 28.66 -14.64 6.50
C VAL A 104 29.36 -14.40 7.84
N LEU A 105 28.92 -13.41 8.61
CA LEU A 105 29.46 -13.11 9.94
C LEU A 105 29.32 -14.30 10.90
N LEU A 106 28.19 -15.00 10.90
CA LEU A 106 28.00 -16.21 11.71
C LEU A 106 28.93 -17.36 11.28
N THR A 107 29.24 -17.46 10.00
CA THR A 107 30.20 -18.44 9.46
C THR A 107 31.62 -18.11 9.92
N GLU A 108 32.01 -16.85 9.85
CA GLU A 108 33.30 -16.37 10.34
C GLU A 108 33.45 -16.59 11.86
N ILE A 109 32.42 -16.28 12.65
CA ILE A 109 32.40 -16.52 14.10
C ILE A 109 32.58 -18.01 14.40
N ARG A 110 31.90 -18.90 13.67
CA ARG A 110 32.03 -20.36 13.83
C ARG A 110 33.48 -20.82 13.57
N ASP A 111 34.09 -20.30 12.51
CA ASP A 111 35.44 -20.72 12.11
C ASP A 111 36.51 -20.18 13.09
N LEU A 112 36.36 -18.94 13.57
CA LEU A 112 37.19 -18.37 14.65
C LEU A 112 37.07 -19.14 15.97
N LEU A 113 35.87 -19.63 16.32
CA LEU A 113 35.67 -20.47 17.51
C LEU A 113 36.30 -21.86 17.36
N ARG A 114 36.38 -22.40 16.14
CA ARG A 114 37.07 -23.66 15.84
C ARG A 114 38.58 -23.53 15.88
N GLU A 115 39.15 -22.37 15.56
CA GLU A 115 40.59 -22.13 15.71
C GLU A 115 41.03 -21.95 17.17
N LYS A 116 40.12 -21.49 18.03
CA LYS A 116 40.42 -21.18 19.44
C LYS A 116 40.35 -22.39 20.38
N ASN A 117 39.75 -23.51 19.92
CA ASN A 117 39.61 -24.78 20.64
C ASN A 117 40.43 -25.88 19.95
#